data_AF-A0A9D4AF91-F1
#
_entry.id   AF-A0A9D4AF91-F1
#
_cell.length_a   1.000
_cell.length_b   1.000
_cell.length_c   1.000
_cell.angle_alpha   90.00
_cell.angle_beta   90.00
_cell.angle_gamma   90.00
#
_symmetry.space_group_name_H-M   'P 1'
#
loop_
_entity.id
_entity.type
_entity.pdbx_description
1 polymer ?
#
loop_
_entity_poly.entity_id
_entity_poly.type
_entity_poly.pdbx_seq_one_letter_code
_entity_poly.pdbx_strand_id
1 'polypeptide(L)'
;MEMMPLGCLPYIKAQNGGCCIDGITQFAKLHNSGFPKALNELKEKLDGFKYAHYNFFESVGERLNNPSKYGNGEGRGVYSCGGKRRVTEFILCDNPDDYLFFDAYHFSEKAYQQFAKLMWGGTIDVVWPYNFKTLFQANDQMF
;
A
#
# COMPACT_ATOMS: atom_id res chain seq x y z
N MET A 1 -10.64 -1.48 1.35
CA MET A 1 -9.23 -1.20 1.71
C MET A 1 -8.88 0.18 1.23
N GLU A 2 -8.01 0.90 1.93
CA GLU A 2 -7.50 2.19 1.48
C GLU A 2 -6.56 2.01 0.28
N MET A 3 -6.51 2.98 -0.62
CA MET A 3 -5.74 2.95 -1.86
C MET A 3 -4.45 3.75 -1.72
N MET A 4 -3.38 3.31 -2.36
CA MET A 4 -2.13 4.07 -2.47
C MET A 4 -2.24 5.26 -3.42
N PRO A 5 -1.24 6.17 -3.52
CA PRO A 5 -1.16 7.18 -4.56
C PRO A 5 -1.00 6.55 -5.96
N LEU A 6 -2.12 6.21 -6.59
CA LEU A 6 -2.15 5.44 -7.86
C LEU A 6 -1.40 6.15 -8.99
N GLY A 7 -1.37 7.48 -9.00
CA GLY A 7 -0.63 8.26 -9.98
C GLY A 7 0.88 8.05 -9.91
N CYS A 8 1.39 7.50 -8.81
CA CYS A 8 2.81 7.26 -8.58
C CYS A 8 3.24 5.80 -8.81
N LEU A 9 2.35 4.93 -9.32
CA LEU A 9 2.74 3.59 -9.74
C LEU A 9 3.83 3.67 -10.84
N PRO A 10 4.82 2.77 -10.85
CA PRO A 10 5.88 2.81 -11.86
C PRO A 10 5.33 2.76 -13.30
N TYR A 11 4.27 1.98 -13.56
CA TYR A 11 3.58 1.98 -14.85
C TYR A 11 3.07 3.37 -15.25
N ILE A 12 2.42 4.08 -14.33
CA ILE A 12 1.83 5.40 -14.58
C ILE A 12 2.95 6.44 -14.77
N LYS A 13 3.96 6.41 -13.91
CA LYS A 13 5.14 7.29 -14.02
C LYS A 13 5.84 7.12 -15.37
N ALA A 14 6.01 5.88 -15.85
CA ALA A 14 6.63 5.60 -17.14
C ALA A 14 5.86 6.20 -18.33
N GLN A 15 4.55 6.39 -18.20
CA GLN A 15 3.71 7.05 -19.20
C GLN A 15 3.74 8.58 -19.12
N ASN A 16 4.31 9.14 -18.04
CA ASN A 16 4.33 10.57 -17.73
C ASN A 16 5.76 11.07 -17.44
N GLY A 17 6.74 10.61 -18.21
CA GLY A 17 8.12 11.10 -18.12
C GLY A 17 8.80 10.89 -16.77
N GLY A 18 8.35 9.88 -16.01
CA GLY A 18 8.85 9.60 -14.66
C GLY A 18 8.12 10.34 -13.54
N CYS A 19 7.14 11.20 -13.85
CA CYS A 19 6.39 11.98 -12.86
C CYS A 19 5.06 11.33 -12.47
N CYS A 20 4.60 11.54 -11.24
CA CYS A 20 3.27 11.11 -10.84
C CYS A 20 2.19 11.89 -11.60
N ILE A 21 1.03 11.26 -11.84
CA ILE A 21 -0.15 11.94 -12.41
C ILE A 21 -1.14 12.26 -11.29
N ASP A 22 -1.26 13.54 -10.93
CA ASP A 22 -2.12 13.99 -9.82
C ASP A 22 -3.59 13.63 -10.01
N GLY A 23 -4.12 13.76 -11.23
CA GLY A 23 -5.51 13.40 -11.54
C GLY A 23 -5.82 11.93 -11.24
N ILE A 24 -4.86 11.01 -11.44
CA ILE A 24 -5.03 9.59 -11.11
C ILE A 24 -4.99 9.40 -9.58
N THR A 25 -4.09 10.10 -8.89
CA THR A 25 -4.01 10.09 -7.42
C THR A 25 -5.28 10.65 -6.78
N GLN A 26 -5.97 11.60 -7.41
CA GLN A 26 -7.23 12.15 -6.89
C GLN A 26 -8.34 11.10 -6.78
N PHE A 27 -8.41 10.12 -7.68
CA PHE A 27 -9.37 9.01 -7.55
C PHE A 27 -9.11 8.17 -6.30
N ALA A 28 -7.85 7.89 -5.98
CA ALA A 28 -7.47 7.21 -4.75
C ALA A 28 -7.87 8.03 -3.52
N LYS A 29 -7.61 9.34 -3.53
CA LYS A 29 -8.03 10.25 -2.45
C LYS A 29 -9.54 10.27 -2.25
N LEU A 30 -10.32 10.28 -3.34
CA LEU A 30 -11.78 10.24 -3.27
C LEU A 30 -12.27 8.95 -2.60
N HIS A 31 -11.78 7.80 -3.03
CA HIS A 31 -12.08 6.51 -2.40
C HIS A 31 -11.69 6.51 -0.92
N ASN A 32 -10.48 6.98 -0.60
CA ASN A 32 -9.96 7.02 0.77
C ASN A 32 -10.76 7.97 1.68
N SER A 33 -11.41 8.99 1.13
CA SER A 33 -12.29 9.88 1.91
C SER A 33 -13.63 9.22 2.29
N GLY A 34 -14.08 8.23 1.51
CA GLY A 34 -15.31 7.49 1.75
C GLY A 34 -15.10 6.21 2.56
N PHE A 35 -13.94 5.57 2.44
CA PHE A 35 -13.67 4.28 3.08
C PHE A 35 -13.82 4.28 4.62
N PRO A 36 -13.29 5.25 5.38
CA PRO A 36 -13.48 5.32 6.84
C PRO A 36 -14.95 5.50 7.24
N LYS A 37 -15.71 6.27 6.44
CA LYS A 37 -17.13 6.50 6.67
C LYS A 37 -17.92 5.20 6.53
N ALA A 38 -17.62 4.42 5.49
CA ALA A 38 -18.23 3.11 5.28
C ALA A 38 -17.90 2.12 6.43
N LEU A 39 -16.66 2.14 6.94
CA LEU A 39 -16.30 1.32 8.11
C LEU A 39 -17.06 1.72 9.37
N ASN A 40 -17.22 3.03 9.61
CA ASN A 40 -18.01 3.54 10.74
C ASN A 40 -19.49 3.16 10.60
N GLU A 41 -20.08 3.32 9.41
CA GLU A 41 -21.47 2.91 9.16
C GLU A 41 -21.69 1.41 9.39
N LEU A 42 -20.74 0.56 8.97
CA LEU A 42 -20.81 -0.87 9.21
C LEU A 42 -20.75 -1.18 10.71
N LYS A 43 -19.90 -0.48 11.46
CA LYS A 43 -19.81 -0.62 12.92
C LYS A 43 -21.11 -0.24 13.63
N GLU A 44 -21.84 0.77 13.14
CA GLU A 44 -23.14 1.18 13.71
C GLU A 44 -24.26 0.19 13.36
N LYS A 45 -24.20 -0.44 12.19
CA LYS A 45 -25.26 -1.31 11.66
C LYS A 45 -25.12 -2.77 12.09
N LEU A 46 -23.90 -3.24 12.36
CA LEU A 46 -23.60 -4.65 12.59
C LEU A 46 -23.04 -4.85 13.99
N ASP A 47 -23.85 -5.47 14.86
CA ASP A 47 -23.40 -5.80 16.21
C ASP A 47 -22.19 -6.75 16.17
N GLY A 48 -21.21 -6.48 17.03
CA GLY A 48 -19.93 -7.19 17.05
C GLY A 48 -18.97 -6.88 15.89
N PHE A 49 -19.32 -6.02 14.92
CA PHE A 49 -18.39 -5.65 13.85
C PHE A 49 -17.20 -4.85 14.40
N LYS A 50 -16.01 -5.43 14.26
CA LYS A 50 -14.74 -4.80 14.58
C LYS A 50 -13.92 -4.67 13.30
N TYR A 51 -13.15 -3.59 13.20
CA TYR A 51 -12.25 -3.36 12.08
C TYR A 51 -10.94 -2.74 12.56
N ALA A 52 -9.94 -2.85 11.71
CA ALA A 52 -8.71 -2.07 11.77
C ALA A 52 -8.47 -1.47 10.37
N HIS A 53 -8.19 -0.17 10.33
CA HIS A 53 -7.95 0.63 9.15
C HIS A 53 -6.51 1.10 9.20
N TYR A 54 -5.71 0.59 8.27
CA TYR A 54 -4.33 1.02 8.05
C TYR A 54 -4.27 2.15 7.00
N ASN A 55 -3.53 3.23 7.31
CA ASN A 55 -3.27 4.34 6.40
C ASN A 55 -2.25 3.94 5.32
N PHE A 56 -2.73 3.15 4.36
CA PHE A 56 -1.92 2.67 3.26
C PHE A 56 -1.48 3.81 2.33
N PHE A 57 -2.32 4.84 2.16
CA PHE A 57 -1.99 5.97 1.29
C PHE A 57 -0.74 6.71 1.79
N GLU A 58 -0.76 7.12 3.06
CA GLU A 58 0.35 7.85 3.67
C GLU A 58 1.58 6.94 3.82
N SER A 59 1.39 5.67 4.19
CA SER A 59 2.52 4.77 4.34
C SER A 59 3.27 4.51 3.03
N VAL A 60 2.58 4.46 1.89
CA VAL A 60 3.24 4.39 0.58
C VAL A 60 3.91 5.74 0.25
N GLY A 61 3.24 6.85 0.53
CA GLY A 61 3.80 8.20 0.36
C GLY A 61 5.13 8.38 1.12
N GLU A 62 5.20 7.94 2.38
CA GLU A 62 6.43 7.98 3.18
C GLU A 62 7.58 7.22 2.50
N ARG A 63 7.30 6.06 1.89
CA ARG A 63 8.33 5.24 1.21
C ARG A 63 8.81 5.87 -0.08
N LEU A 64 7.88 6.41 -0.86
CA LEU A 64 8.20 7.13 -2.09
C LEU A 64 9.07 8.37 -1.81
N ASN A 65 8.81 9.06 -0.70
CA ASN A 65 9.51 10.29 -0.33
C ASN A 65 10.81 10.06 0.46
N ASN A 66 11.06 8.83 0.97
CA ASN A 66 12.25 8.51 1.77
C ASN A 66 12.97 7.24 1.25
N PRO A 67 13.48 7.26 0.00
CA PRO A 67 14.06 6.06 -0.63
C PRO A 67 15.31 5.53 0.09
N SER A 68 16.09 6.38 0.77
CA SER A 68 17.25 5.94 1.56
C SER A 68 16.87 5.03 2.73
N LYS A 69 15.64 5.16 3.26
CA LYS A 69 15.13 4.33 4.37
C LYS A 69 14.38 3.10 3.87
N TYR A 70 13.72 3.20 2.72
CA TYR A 70 12.73 2.21 2.28
C TYR A 70 13.02 1.52 0.95
N GLY A 71 14.13 1.88 0.30
CA GLY A 71 14.47 1.41 -1.04
C GLY A 71 14.01 2.37 -2.14
N ASN A 72 14.64 2.27 -3.31
CA ASN A 72 14.33 3.10 -4.46
C ASN A 72 12.91 2.82 -4.98
N GLY A 73 12.12 3.89 -5.17
CA GLY A 73 10.78 3.85 -5.76
C GLY A 73 10.76 3.88 -7.29
N GLU A 74 11.92 3.95 -7.94
CA GLU A 74 12.03 3.92 -9.40
C GLU A 74 11.96 2.50 -9.93
N GLY A 75 11.09 2.31 -10.92
CA GLY A 75 11.02 1.11 -11.73
C GLY A 75 10.83 1.50 -13.19
N ARG A 76 11.22 0.62 -14.11
CA ARG A 76 11.11 0.89 -15.56
C ARG A 76 9.65 1.03 -16.06
N GLY A 77 8.66 0.69 -15.23
CA GLY A 77 7.24 0.74 -15.59
C GLY A 77 6.81 -0.25 -16.69
N VAL A 78 7.68 -1.17 -17.10
CA VAL A 78 7.38 -2.18 -18.11
C VAL A 78 6.46 -3.25 -17.51
N TYR A 79 5.26 -3.40 -18.06
CA TYR A 79 4.27 -4.36 -17.59
C TYR A 79 4.48 -5.77 -18.18
N SER A 80 5.67 -6.33 -17.98
CA SER A 80 6.02 -7.68 -18.44
C SER A 80 5.54 -8.78 -17.49
N CYS A 81 5.38 -8.48 -16.19
CA CYS A 81 5.06 -9.46 -15.13
C CYS A 81 6.02 -10.66 -15.17
N GLY A 82 7.34 -10.38 -15.20
CA GLY A 82 8.36 -11.42 -15.32
C GLY A 82 8.26 -12.23 -16.62
N GLY A 83 7.90 -11.55 -17.72
CA GLY A 83 7.76 -12.14 -19.03
C GLY A 83 6.45 -12.91 -19.28
N LYS A 84 5.47 -12.84 -18.37
CA LYS A 84 4.17 -13.53 -18.49
C LYS A 84 3.10 -12.71 -19.23
N ARG A 85 3.47 -11.56 -19.80
CA ARG A 85 2.58 -10.67 -20.56
C ARG A 85 3.08 -10.54 -22.01
N ARG A 86 2.62 -9.51 -22.73
CA ARG A 86 3.02 -9.23 -24.13
C ARG A 86 4.52 -8.95 -24.28
N VAL A 87 5.12 -8.33 -23.26
CA VAL A 87 6.57 -8.11 -23.20
C VAL A 87 7.17 -9.28 -22.44
N THR A 88 8.08 -10.01 -23.09
CA THR A 88 8.71 -11.22 -22.51
C THR A 88 10.03 -10.92 -21.84
N GLU A 89 10.69 -9.84 -22.27
CA GLU A 89 11.98 -9.37 -21.79
C GLU A 89 11.83 -8.65 -20.45
N PHE A 90 12.73 -8.96 -19.53
CA PHE A 90 12.88 -8.26 -18.27
C PHE A 90 14.31 -8.38 -17.77
N ILE A 91 14.71 -7.45 -16.90
CA ILE A 91 16.00 -7.46 -16.22
C ILE A 91 15.70 -7.46 -14.73
N LEU A 92 16.30 -8.39 -13.99
CA LEU A 92 16.21 -8.41 -12.54
C LEU A 92 17.22 -7.42 -11.95
N CYS A 93 16.84 -6.80 -10.83
CA CYS A 93 17.80 -6.04 -10.04
C CYS A 93 18.75 -7.01 -9.31
N ASP A 94 19.99 -6.60 -9.06
CA ASP A 94 20.97 -7.42 -8.33
C ASP A 94 20.48 -7.76 -6.92
N ASN A 95 19.87 -6.77 -6.26
CA ASN A 95 19.25 -6.93 -4.96
C ASN A 95 17.82 -6.36 -4.95
N PRO A 96 16.77 -7.19 -4.91
CA PRO A 96 15.38 -6.73 -4.89
C PRO A 96 15.01 -5.98 -3.61
N ASP A 97 15.76 -6.16 -2.52
CA ASP A 97 15.54 -5.48 -1.25
C ASP A 97 15.92 -3.99 -1.29
N ASP A 98 16.63 -3.56 -2.32
CA ASP A 98 16.98 -2.14 -2.48
C ASP A 98 15.87 -1.34 -3.20
N TYR A 99 14.76 -2.01 -3.57
CA TYR A 99 13.67 -1.41 -4.32
C TYR A 99 12.33 -1.53 -3.59
N LEU A 100 11.52 -0.48 -3.70
CA LEU A 100 10.15 -0.45 -3.17
C LEU A 100 9.20 -1.29 -4.02
N PHE A 101 9.41 -1.32 -5.35
CA PHE A 101 8.57 -2.03 -6.30
C PHE A 101 9.27 -3.26 -6.86
N PHE A 102 8.52 -4.36 -6.99
CA PHE A 102 8.96 -5.57 -7.68
C PHE A 102 8.76 -5.46 -9.20
N ASP A 103 7.60 -4.95 -9.62
CA ASP A 103 7.28 -4.73 -11.03
C ASP A 103 6.57 -3.39 -11.24
N ALA A 104 5.91 -3.22 -12.39
CA ALA A 104 5.25 -1.96 -12.75
C ALA A 104 4.05 -1.58 -11.84
N TYR A 105 3.56 -2.51 -11.00
CA TYR A 105 2.37 -2.35 -10.16
C TYR A 105 2.55 -2.81 -8.71
N HIS A 106 3.32 -3.86 -8.47
CA HIS A 106 3.41 -4.54 -7.19
C HIS A 106 4.65 -4.14 -6.40
N PHE A 107 4.52 -4.10 -5.08
CA PHE A 107 5.63 -3.82 -4.17
C PHE A 107 6.59 -5.01 -4.07
N SER A 108 7.82 -4.76 -3.63
CA SER A 108 8.78 -5.81 -3.27
C SER A 108 8.34 -6.57 -2.02
N GLU A 109 8.89 -7.77 -1.82
CA GLU A 109 8.62 -8.54 -0.60
C GLU A 109 8.99 -7.75 0.66
N LYS A 110 10.18 -7.11 0.68
CA LYS A 110 10.61 -6.26 1.79
C LYS A 110 9.64 -5.13 2.09
N ALA A 111 9.10 -4.48 1.07
CA ALA A 111 8.08 -3.45 1.25
C ALA A 111 6.79 -4.02 1.87
N TYR A 112 6.31 -5.17 1.37
CA TYR A 112 5.16 -5.86 1.98
C TYR A 112 5.41 -6.28 3.43
N GLN A 113 6.60 -6.77 3.76
CA GLN A 113 6.96 -7.09 5.15
C GLN A 113 6.91 -5.84 6.05
N GLN A 114 7.36 -4.68 5.57
CA GLN A 114 7.26 -3.44 6.32
C GLN A 114 5.81 -3.00 6.54
N PHE A 115 4.96 -3.09 5.50
CA PHE A 115 3.53 -2.79 5.63
C PHE A 115 2.84 -3.73 6.62
N ALA A 116 3.12 -5.04 6.53
CA ALA A 116 2.57 -6.04 7.43
C ALA A 116 2.95 -5.79 8.89
N LYS A 117 4.20 -5.38 9.16
CA LYS A 117 4.66 -4.99 10.50
C LYS A 117 3.87 -3.80 11.06
N LEU A 118 3.59 -2.80 10.23
CA LEU A 118 2.77 -1.63 10.62
C LEU A 118 1.30 -2.00 10.85
N MET A 119 0.70 -2.83 10.00
CA MET A 119 -0.67 -3.32 10.21
C MET A 119 -0.77 -4.15 11.51
N TRP A 120 0.24 -4.99 11.79
CA TRP A 120 0.25 -5.88 12.94
C TRP A 120 0.39 -5.13 14.27
N GLY A 121 1.37 -4.24 14.38
CA GLY A 121 1.76 -3.62 15.66
C GLY A 121 1.98 -2.11 15.61
N GLY A 122 1.55 -1.43 14.54
CA GLY A 122 1.66 0.02 14.42
C GLY A 122 0.90 0.78 15.50
N THR A 123 1.28 2.05 15.69
CA THR A 123 0.59 2.99 16.56
C THR A 123 -0.69 3.52 15.91
N ILE A 124 -1.51 4.21 16.70
CA ILE A 124 -2.78 4.79 16.25
C ILE A 124 -2.61 5.79 15.09
N ASP A 125 -1.41 6.35 14.93
CA ASP A 125 -1.09 7.29 13.85
C ASP A 125 -1.09 6.64 12.46
N VAL A 126 -0.92 5.32 12.39
CA VAL A 126 -0.84 4.57 11.13
C VAL A 126 -1.93 3.51 10.99
N VAL A 127 -2.47 3.00 12.11
CA VAL A 127 -3.53 1.99 12.09
C VAL A 127 -4.52 2.21 13.23
N TRP A 128 -5.82 2.30 12.92
CA TRP A 128 -6.87 2.65 13.88
C TRP A 128 -8.18 1.89 13.63
N PRO A 129 -9.10 1.79 14.61
CA PRO A 129 -8.95 2.19 16.01
C PRO A 129 -8.03 1.26 16.82
N TYR A 130 -7.65 0.11 16.25
CA TYR A 130 -6.71 -0.85 16.83
C TYR A 130 -5.77 -1.36 15.73
N ASN A 131 -4.56 -1.79 16.09
CA ASN A 131 -3.73 -2.61 15.19
C ASN A 131 -4.25 -4.06 15.16
N PHE A 132 -3.79 -4.86 14.20
CA PHE A 132 -4.29 -6.22 14.02
C PHE A 132 -3.98 -7.12 15.22
N LYS A 133 -2.82 -6.92 15.87
CA LYS A 133 -2.48 -7.67 17.09
C LYS A 133 -3.56 -7.47 18.15
N THR A 134 -3.92 -6.22 18.47
CA THR A 134 -4.99 -5.93 19.43
C THR A 134 -6.35 -6.41 18.93
N LEU A 135 -6.68 -6.22 17.64
CA LEU A 135 -7.96 -6.64 17.06
C LEU A 135 -8.20 -8.15 17.23
N PHE A 136 -7.19 -8.98 16.95
CA PHE A 136 -7.30 -10.43 17.03
C PHE A 136 -7.10 -10.96 18.46
N GLN A 137 -6.21 -10.37 19.25
CA GLN A 137 -5.98 -10.81 20.64
C GLN A 137 -7.06 -10.35 21.61
N ALA A 138 -7.81 -9.29 21.29
CA ALA A 138 -8.99 -8.89 22.06
C ALA A 138 -10.14 -9.92 22.01
N ASN A 139 -10.03 -10.97 21.17
CA ASN A 139 -11.00 -12.06 21.12
C ASN A 139 -10.63 -13.24 22.03
N ASP A 140 -9.44 -13.27 22.62
CA ASP A 140 -9.02 -14.33 23.56
C ASP A 140 -9.50 -14.09 25.01
N GLN A 141 -10.25 -13.00 25.25
CA GLN A 141 -10.81 -12.65 26.57
C GLN A 141 -12.34 -12.75 26.67
N MET A 142 -13.00 -13.38 25.69
CA MET A 142 -14.47 -13.58 25.68
C MET A 142 -14.90 -15.05 25.68
N PHE A 143 -14.04 -15.97 26.11
CA PHE A 143 -14.40 -17.35 26.48
C PHE A 143 -13.90 -17.66 27.89
#